data_AF-A0AAJ0U1N7-F1
#
_entry.id   AF-A0AAJ0U1N7-F1
#
_cell.length_a   1.000
_cell.length_b   1.000
_cell.length_c   1.000
_cell.angle_alpha   90.00
_cell.angle_beta   90.00
_cell.angle_gamma   90.00
#
_symmetry.space_group_name_H-M   'P 1'
#
loop_
_entity.id
_entity.type
_entity.pdbx_description
1 polymer ?
#
loop_
_entity_poly.entity_id
_entity_poly.type
_entity_poly.pdbx_seq_one_letter_code
_entity_poly.pdbx_strand_id
1 'polypeptide(L)'
;MRGLFCALFGCLTLGPLRAAPIPIDLNDFIALPGPPEIVVAADGSSATFTESINFGLLVLSNDPALGDPAIIDTGASAVLFDYTFIEPAGNTDEFGAFLIDPASGLPVDPLDPGRAFFAADGGSGSVSLDLVGLTFSFAGLQFELTAFDVITGSSLIVSDVRLETTTAVPEPPAWSLLLSAATLLLAWCRSIPARRSA
;
A
#
# COMPACT_ATOMS: atom_id res chain seq x y z
N MET A 1 -10.80 -60.57 7.35
CA MET A 1 -9.85 -59.81 8.19
C MET A 1 -9.90 -58.35 7.74
N ARG A 2 -10.50 -57.47 8.55
CA ARG A 2 -10.69 -56.04 8.25
C ARG A 2 -9.52 -55.28 8.87
N GLY A 3 -8.58 -54.81 8.04
CA GLY A 3 -7.42 -54.04 8.46
C GLY A 3 -7.80 -52.60 8.75
N LEU A 4 -7.65 -52.20 10.01
CA LEU A 4 -7.87 -50.84 10.52
C LEU A 4 -6.70 -49.96 10.07
N PHE A 5 -6.90 -49.17 9.02
CA PHE A 5 -5.91 -48.17 8.57
C PHE A 5 -6.09 -46.91 9.43
N CYS A 6 -5.30 -46.79 10.48
CA CYS A 6 -5.24 -45.59 11.32
C CYS A 6 -4.34 -44.57 10.62
N ALA A 7 -4.93 -43.70 9.81
CA ALA A 7 -4.20 -42.59 9.18
C ALA A 7 -3.94 -41.52 10.24
N LEU A 8 -2.68 -41.43 10.69
CA LEU A 8 -2.18 -40.38 11.56
C LEU A 8 -2.17 -39.07 10.76
N PHE A 9 -3.27 -38.30 10.80
CA PHE A 9 -3.35 -36.97 10.21
C PHE A 9 -2.64 -35.99 11.15
N GLY A 10 -1.32 -35.87 11.00
CA GLY A 10 -0.54 -34.83 11.66
C GLY A 10 -0.96 -33.46 11.13
N CYS A 11 -1.71 -32.72 11.92
CA CYS A 11 -2.13 -31.36 11.62
C CYS A 11 -0.90 -30.43 11.73
N LEU A 12 -0.17 -30.26 10.63
CA LEU A 12 0.82 -29.19 10.47
C LEU A 12 0.07 -27.89 10.23
N THR A 13 -0.10 -27.09 11.28
CA THR A 13 -0.67 -25.75 11.19
C THR A 13 0.36 -24.82 10.56
N LEU A 14 0.22 -24.54 9.27
CA LEU A 14 0.89 -23.40 8.63
C LEU A 14 0.17 -22.13 9.12
N GLY A 15 0.92 -21.25 9.79
CA GLY A 15 0.42 -19.91 10.13
C GLY A 15 0.12 -19.11 8.86
N PRO A 16 -0.77 -18.10 8.93
CA PRO A 16 -1.05 -17.25 7.78
C PRO A 16 0.24 -16.57 7.30
N LEU A 17 0.58 -16.75 6.03
CA LEU A 17 1.58 -15.93 5.38
C LEU A 17 0.99 -14.52 5.23
N ARG A 18 1.57 -13.54 5.93
CA ARG A 18 1.33 -12.14 5.60
C ARG A 18 2.13 -11.80 4.35
N ALA A 19 1.48 -11.17 3.38
CA ALA A 19 2.18 -10.55 2.27
C ALA A 19 3.07 -9.43 2.82
N ALA A 20 4.29 -9.33 2.31
CA ALA A 20 5.16 -8.22 2.67
C ALA A 20 4.57 -6.91 2.12
N PRO A 21 4.68 -5.79 2.85
CA PRO A 21 4.29 -4.50 2.30
C PRO A 21 5.14 -4.19 1.06
N ILE A 22 4.54 -3.51 0.08
CA ILE A 22 5.21 -3.15 -1.17
C ILE A 22 5.67 -1.69 -1.03
N PRO A 23 6.98 -1.41 -0.94
CA PRO A 23 7.47 -0.04 -0.84
C PRO A 23 7.15 0.74 -2.12
N ILE A 24 6.90 2.04 -1.97
CA ILE A 24 6.68 2.98 -3.05
C ILE A 24 7.91 3.88 -3.16
N ASP A 25 8.49 3.99 -4.35
CA ASP A 25 9.62 4.85 -4.63
C ASP A 25 9.14 6.29 -4.87
N LEU A 26 9.49 7.22 -3.98
CA LEU A 26 9.10 8.62 -4.12
C LEU A 26 9.78 9.33 -5.29
N ASN A 27 10.77 8.73 -5.96
CA ASN A 27 11.31 9.27 -7.21
C ASN A 27 10.33 9.12 -8.39
N ASP A 28 9.28 8.31 -8.25
CA ASP A 28 8.19 8.19 -9.23
C ASP A 28 7.14 9.33 -9.10
N PHE A 29 7.37 10.28 -8.19
CA PHE A 29 6.49 11.42 -7.95
C PHE A 29 7.08 12.70 -8.55
N ILE A 30 6.20 13.61 -8.95
CA ILE A 30 6.56 14.94 -9.42
C ILE A 30 6.51 15.92 -8.25
N ALA A 31 7.63 16.62 -8.02
CA ALA A 31 7.74 17.68 -7.04
C ALA A 31 7.44 19.06 -7.65
N LEU A 32 6.54 19.82 -7.04
CA LEU A 32 6.10 21.15 -7.45
C LEU A 32 6.05 22.11 -6.24
N PRO A 33 6.96 23.09 -6.14
CA PRO A 33 8.21 23.20 -6.90
C PRO A 33 9.17 22.03 -6.61
N GLY A 34 10.20 21.90 -7.44
CA GLY A 34 11.29 20.96 -7.18
C GLY A 34 12.25 21.43 -6.08
N PRO A 35 13.50 20.93 -6.08
CA PRO A 35 14.53 21.36 -5.13
C PRO A 35 14.83 22.87 -5.25
N PRO A 36 15.18 23.56 -4.15
CA PRO A 36 15.45 23.02 -2.81
C PRO A 36 14.22 22.82 -1.91
N GLU A 37 13.04 23.28 -2.32
CA GLU A 37 11.83 23.24 -1.48
C GLU A 37 11.33 21.81 -1.25
N ILE A 38 11.39 20.95 -2.27
CA ILE A 38 11.08 19.53 -2.12
C ILE A 38 12.28 18.71 -2.58
N VAL A 39 12.81 17.89 -1.68
CA VAL A 39 13.97 17.02 -1.93
C VAL A 39 13.59 15.58 -1.63
N VAL A 40 13.58 14.74 -2.66
CA VAL A 40 13.42 13.29 -2.52
C VAL A 40 14.79 12.66 -2.29
N ALA A 41 14.87 11.72 -1.35
CA ALA A 41 16.10 10.96 -1.09
C ALA A 41 16.49 10.13 -2.33
N ALA A 42 17.79 9.96 -2.56
CA ALA A 42 18.28 9.25 -3.74
C ALA A 42 17.83 7.79 -3.85
N ASP A 43 17.44 7.17 -2.73
CA ASP A 43 16.88 5.83 -2.66
C ASP A 43 15.35 5.80 -2.70
N GLY A 44 14.69 6.95 -2.83
CA GLY A 44 13.23 7.07 -2.91
C GLY A 44 12.49 6.86 -1.60
N SER A 45 13.20 6.62 -0.50
CA SER A 45 12.60 6.19 0.77
C SER A 45 11.91 7.31 1.55
N SER A 46 12.21 8.57 1.22
CA SER A 46 11.69 9.74 1.91
C SER A 46 11.71 10.98 1.03
N ALA A 47 10.87 11.95 1.38
CA ALA A 47 10.89 13.29 0.81
C ALA A 47 10.84 14.33 1.94
N THR A 48 11.63 15.39 1.80
CA THR A 48 11.62 16.55 2.70
C THR A 48 11.04 17.76 1.97
N PHE A 49 10.10 18.42 2.61
CA PHE A 49 9.48 19.67 2.21
C PHE A 49 10.01 20.75 3.15
N THR A 50 10.49 21.84 2.58
CA THR A 50 10.95 23.01 3.30
C THR A 50 10.18 24.20 2.79
N GLU A 51 9.37 24.76 3.68
CA GLU A 51 8.58 25.94 3.39
C GLU A 51 9.48 27.10 2.92
N SER A 52 8.97 27.91 1.99
CA SER A 52 9.74 28.95 1.31
C SER A 52 8.83 30.14 1.05
N ILE A 53 9.35 31.35 1.28
CA ILE A 53 8.60 32.61 1.07
C ILE A 53 8.09 32.80 -0.38
N ASN A 54 8.65 32.06 -1.33
CA ASN A 54 8.27 32.15 -2.73
C ASN A 54 7.08 31.24 -3.10
N PHE A 55 6.77 30.25 -2.26
CA PHE A 55 5.78 29.21 -2.57
C PHE A 55 4.90 28.94 -1.35
N GLY A 56 3.63 29.33 -1.44
CA GLY A 56 2.63 29.02 -0.40
C GLY A 56 2.07 27.60 -0.47
N LEU A 57 2.47 26.81 -1.47
CA LEU A 57 2.04 25.43 -1.64
C LEU A 57 3.21 24.63 -2.22
N LEU A 58 3.56 23.55 -1.55
CA LEU A 58 4.55 22.56 -1.98
C LEU A 58 3.85 21.22 -2.15
N VAL A 59 3.96 20.60 -3.32
CA VAL A 59 3.25 19.36 -3.67
C VAL A 59 4.24 18.31 -4.16
N LEU A 60 4.14 17.09 -3.63
CA LEU A 60 4.73 15.89 -4.21
C LEU A 60 3.58 14.96 -4.62
N SER A 61 3.41 14.74 -5.92
CA SER A 61 2.24 14.01 -6.43
C SER A 61 2.62 12.98 -7.48
N ASN A 62 1.91 11.86 -7.46
CA ASN A 62 1.80 10.92 -8.56
C ASN A 62 0.32 10.96 -9.00
N ASP A 63 0.05 11.58 -10.14
CA ASP A 63 -1.30 11.77 -10.67
C ASP A 63 -1.47 11.08 -12.04
N PRO A 64 -2.09 9.89 -12.08
CA PRO A 64 -2.36 9.18 -13.32
C PRO A 64 -3.21 9.97 -14.33
N ALA A 65 -4.05 10.92 -13.89
CA ALA A 65 -4.85 11.75 -14.78
C ALA A 65 -3.99 12.73 -15.61
N LEU A 66 -2.79 13.04 -15.13
CA LEU A 66 -1.78 13.86 -15.82
C LEU A 66 -0.75 13.03 -16.59
N GLY A 67 -0.88 11.70 -16.57
CA GLY A 67 -0.03 10.77 -17.31
C GLY A 67 1.10 10.13 -16.49
N ASP A 68 1.10 10.30 -15.17
CA ASP A 68 2.06 9.65 -14.29
C ASP A 68 1.82 8.12 -14.24
N PRO A 69 2.87 7.32 -13.95
CA PRO A 69 2.69 5.88 -13.79
C PRO A 69 1.72 5.55 -12.67
N ALA A 70 0.81 4.61 -12.91
CA ALA A 70 -0.14 4.13 -11.91
C ALA A 70 0.57 3.18 -10.91
N ILE A 71 1.02 3.71 -9.78
CA ILE A 71 1.82 2.97 -8.77
C ILE A 71 1.01 2.48 -7.56
N ILE A 72 -0.18 3.04 -7.31
CA ILE A 72 -1.04 2.64 -6.19
C ILE A 72 -2.11 1.66 -6.70
N ASP A 73 -1.91 0.36 -6.48
CA ASP A 73 -2.91 -0.68 -6.80
C ASP A 73 -4.00 -0.73 -5.73
N THR A 74 -5.26 -0.49 -6.11
CA THR A 74 -6.41 -0.51 -5.19
C THR A 74 -6.86 -1.92 -4.79
N GLY A 75 -6.25 -2.96 -5.35
CA GLY A 75 -6.34 -4.33 -4.83
C GLY A 75 -5.61 -4.52 -3.49
N ALA A 76 -4.76 -3.57 -3.11
CA ALA A 76 -4.22 -3.46 -1.75
C ALA A 76 -5.30 -3.01 -0.75
N SER A 77 -5.07 -3.19 0.55
CA SER A 77 -5.98 -2.67 1.58
C SER A 77 -5.74 -1.18 1.87
N ALA A 78 -4.49 -0.74 1.87
CA ALA A 78 -4.17 0.62 2.28
C ALA A 78 -2.84 1.12 1.71
N VAL A 79 -2.68 2.44 1.64
CA VAL A 79 -1.38 3.12 1.57
C VAL A 79 -0.98 3.52 2.98
N LEU A 80 0.23 3.17 3.41
CA LEU A 80 0.79 3.61 4.68
C LEU A 80 1.99 4.50 4.44
N PHE A 81 2.20 5.47 5.32
CA PHE A 81 3.39 6.30 5.35
C PHE A 81 3.62 6.83 6.76
N ASP A 82 4.86 7.19 7.04
CA ASP A 82 5.24 7.93 8.24
C ASP A 82 5.47 9.40 7.89
N TYR A 83 5.16 10.29 8.83
CA TYR A 83 5.39 11.71 8.68
C TYR A 83 6.03 12.33 9.92
N THR A 84 6.75 13.43 9.70
CA THR A 84 7.19 14.38 10.72
C THR A 84 6.97 15.78 10.19
N PHE A 85 5.99 16.49 10.75
CA PHE A 85 5.67 17.87 10.45
C PHE A 85 6.13 18.75 11.60
N ILE A 86 7.04 19.68 11.31
CA ILE A 86 7.54 20.67 12.26
C ILE A 86 6.96 22.01 11.83
N GLU A 87 6.11 22.56 12.69
CA GLU A 87 5.54 23.89 12.52
C GLU A 87 6.06 24.79 13.66
N PRO A 88 6.81 25.86 13.36
CA PRO A 88 7.28 26.78 14.38
C PRO A 88 6.12 27.59 14.99
N ALA A 89 6.24 27.93 16.27
CA ALA A 89 5.21 28.69 16.97
C ALA A 89 4.86 30.01 16.25
N GLY A 90 3.56 30.19 15.98
CA GLY A 90 3.02 31.38 15.31
C GLY A 90 2.83 31.23 13.80
N ASN A 91 3.30 30.14 13.19
CA ASN A 91 2.86 29.73 11.84
C ASN A 91 1.46 29.10 11.92
N THR A 92 0.82 29.03 10.76
CA THR A 92 -0.50 28.49 10.47
C THR A 92 -0.38 27.72 9.15
N ASP A 93 0.32 26.60 9.21
CA ASP A 93 0.60 25.78 8.03
C ASP A 93 -0.05 24.40 8.19
N GLU A 94 -0.32 23.75 7.07
CA GLU A 94 -1.00 22.45 7.08
C GLU A 94 -0.24 21.45 6.21
N PHE A 95 -0.05 20.25 6.76
CA PHE A 95 0.32 19.08 5.99
C PHE A 95 -0.95 18.33 5.55
N GLY A 96 -1.11 18.10 4.25
CA GLY A 96 -2.17 17.28 3.66
C GLY A 96 -1.62 16.04 2.93
N ALA A 97 -2.38 14.95 2.95
CA ALA A 97 -2.13 13.78 2.10
C ALA A 97 -3.44 13.19 1.56
N PHE A 98 -3.47 12.82 0.28
CA PHE A 98 -4.69 12.45 -0.43
C PHE A 98 -4.49 11.30 -1.41
N LEU A 99 -5.47 10.40 -1.48
CA LEU A 99 -5.65 9.57 -2.66
C LEU A 99 -6.21 10.42 -3.80
N ILE A 100 -5.69 10.24 -5.02
CA ILE A 100 -6.13 10.96 -6.21
C ILE A 100 -6.90 10.02 -7.14
N ASP A 101 -8.05 10.48 -7.65
CA ASP A 101 -8.84 9.76 -8.64
C ASP A 101 -8.10 9.77 -9.98
N PRO A 102 -7.75 8.60 -10.54
CA PRO A 102 -6.93 8.49 -11.75
C PRO A 102 -7.59 9.07 -13.01
N ALA A 103 -8.91 9.28 -13.01
CA ALA A 103 -9.65 9.79 -14.15
C ALA A 103 -9.81 11.31 -14.11
N SER A 104 -9.90 11.90 -12.91
CA SER A 104 -10.16 13.34 -12.75
C SER A 104 -8.95 14.14 -12.28
N GLY A 105 -7.97 13.50 -11.65
CA GLY A 105 -6.84 14.18 -11.00
C GLY A 105 -7.24 14.91 -9.71
N LEU A 106 -8.46 14.65 -9.20
CA LEU A 106 -8.97 15.27 -7.97
C LEU A 106 -8.84 14.31 -6.79
N PRO A 107 -8.71 14.82 -5.56
CA PRO A 107 -8.76 14.00 -4.36
C PRO A 107 -10.02 13.12 -4.29
N VAL A 108 -9.83 11.86 -3.92
CA VAL A 108 -10.91 10.89 -3.73
C VAL A 108 -11.56 11.15 -2.39
N ASP A 109 -12.77 11.70 -2.41
CA ASP A 109 -13.55 11.99 -1.19
C ASP A 109 -12.72 12.73 -0.11
N PRO A 110 -12.30 13.98 -0.36
CA PRO A 110 -11.35 14.70 0.50
C PRO A 110 -11.86 14.97 1.93
N LEU A 111 -13.13 14.67 2.21
CA LEU A 111 -13.73 14.80 3.54
C LEU A 111 -13.77 13.47 4.31
N ASP A 112 -13.44 12.35 3.65
CA ASP A 112 -13.34 11.05 4.29
C ASP A 112 -11.96 10.92 4.98
N PRO A 113 -11.90 10.82 6.32
CA PRO A 113 -10.65 10.67 7.05
C PRO A 113 -9.95 9.33 6.78
N GLY A 114 -10.62 8.39 6.10
CA GLY A 114 -9.99 7.18 5.59
C GLY A 114 -9.22 7.40 4.28
N ARG A 115 -9.46 8.48 3.54
CA ARG A 115 -8.88 8.72 2.19
C ARG A 115 -8.07 9.99 2.07
N ALA A 116 -8.20 10.87 3.06
CA ALA A 116 -7.39 12.05 3.22
C ALA A 116 -6.90 12.17 4.67
N PHE A 117 -5.74 12.79 4.84
CA PHE A 117 -5.15 13.11 6.12
C PHE A 117 -4.72 14.57 6.15
N PHE A 118 -4.92 15.21 7.30
CA PHE A 118 -4.52 16.59 7.54
C PHE A 118 -3.89 16.73 8.92
N ALA A 119 -2.81 17.49 9.01
CA ALA A 119 -2.21 17.94 10.26
C ALA A 119 -2.00 19.46 10.20
N ALA A 120 -2.85 20.19 10.93
CA ALA A 120 -2.79 21.65 11.06
C ALA A 120 -1.94 22.10 12.27
N ASP A 121 -1.35 21.14 12.99
CA ASP A 121 -0.39 21.39 14.07
C ASP A 121 0.83 20.48 13.84
N GLY A 122 2.02 20.96 14.21
CA GLY A 122 3.23 20.16 14.19
C GLY A 122 3.11 18.83 14.97
N GLY A 123 3.60 17.74 14.39
CA GLY A 123 3.48 16.39 14.93
C GLY A 123 4.23 15.32 14.13
N SER A 124 4.16 14.07 14.57
CA SER A 124 4.72 12.93 13.85
C SER A 124 3.91 11.68 14.11
N GLY A 125 3.90 10.75 13.15
CA GLY A 125 3.19 9.50 13.28
C GLY A 125 3.12 8.70 11.99
N SER A 126 2.39 7.60 12.05
CA SER A 126 2.06 6.77 10.89
C SER A 126 0.62 7.00 10.48
N VAL A 127 0.37 7.11 9.17
CA VAL A 127 -0.94 7.31 8.57
C VAL A 127 -1.27 6.12 7.68
N SER A 128 -2.55 5.78 7.60
CA SER A 128 -3.08 4.74 6.72
C SER A 128 -4.25 5.30 5.94
N LEU A 129 -4.15 5.31 4.61
CA LEU A 129 -5.25 5.67 3.71
C LEU A 129 -5.88 4.39 3.16
N ASP A 130 -7.17 4.19 3.42
CA ASP A 130 -7.94 3.02 3.04
C ASP A 130 -8.23 3.01 1.53
N LEU A 131 -7.87 1.89 0.89
CA LEU A 131 -8.11 1.64 -0.52
C LEU A 131 -9.37 0.77 -0.75
N VAL A 132 -9.96 0.24 0.32
CA VAL A 132 -11.12 -0.65 0.23
C VAL A 132 -12.34 0.10 -0.31
N GLY A 133 -13.01 -0.53 -1.28
CA GLY A 133 -14.24 0.00 -1.86
C GLY A 133 -14.04 1.08 -2.92
N LEU A 134 -12.79 1.37 -3.31
CA LEU A 134 -12.52 2.14 -4.52
C LEU A 134 -12.93 1.35 -5.77
N THR A 135 -13.51 2.04 -6.76
CA THR A 135 -14.10 1.40 -7.95
C THR A 135 -13.14 1.30 -9.13
N PHE A 136 -12.02 2.02 -9.08
CA PHE A 136 -10.95 2.01 -10.06
C PHE A 136 -9.82 1.09 -9.60
N SER A 137 -9.01 0.59 -10.54
CA SER A 137 -7.90 -0.35 -10.25
C SER A 137 -6.63 0.31 -9.71
N PHE A 138 -6.47 1.62 -9.94
CA PHE A 138 -5.30 2.36 -9.49
C PHE A 138 -5.67 3.74 -8.99
N ALA A 139 -5.01 4.22 -7.94
CA ALA A 139 -5.12 5.59 -7.47
C ALA A 139 -3.83 6.37 -7.80
N GLY A 140 -3.91 7.70 -7.74
CA GLY A 140 -2.73 8.53 -7.49
C GLY A 140 -2.57 8.79 -5.99
N LEU A 141 -1.47 9.43 -5.62
CA LEU A 141 -1.17 9.84 -4.25
C LEU A 141 -0.52 11.22 -4.25
N GLN A 142 -0.96 12.10 -3.37
CA GLN A 142 -0.41 13.43 -3.20
C GLN A 142 -0.06 13.69 -1.74
N PHE A 143 1.08 14.32 -1.52
CA PHE A 143 1.47 14.95 -0.26
C PHE A 143 1.64 16.45 -0.52
N GLU A 144 1.17 17.29 0.40
CA GLU A 144 1.34 18.73 0.27
C GLU A 144 1.62 19.42 1.61
N LEU A 145 2.44 20.47 1.54
CA LEU A 145 2.61 21.43 2.63
C LEU A 145 2.08 22.78 2.14
N THR A 146 1.05 23.27 2.82
CA THR A 146 0.38 24.53 2.49
C THR A 146 0.65 25.55 3.57
N ALA A 147 1.16 26.73 3.17
CA ALA A 147 1.35 27.85 4.07
C ALA A 147 0.14 28.79 4.00
N PHE A 148 -0.50 29.06 5.14
CA PHE A 148 -1.62 30.02 5.21
C PHE A 148 -1.23 31.38 5.77
N ASP A 149 0.06 31.60 6.02
CA ASP A 149 0.58 32.89 6.44
C ASP A 149 1.86 33.31 5.68
N VAL A 150 2.69 34.15 6.30
CA VAL A 150 3.89 34.77 5.70
C VAL A 150 5.16 34.56 6.53
N ILE A 151 5.00 33.98 7.71
CA ILE A 151 6.08 33.46 8.54
C ILE A 151 6.55 32.19 7.84
N THR A 152 7.84 31.90 7.93
CA THR A 152 8.43 30.71 7.33
C THR A 152 9.13 29.89 8.39
N GLY A 153 9.35 28.62 8.08
CA GLY A 153 10.17 27.71 8.87
C GLY A 153 9.51 26.37 9.11
N SER A 154 8.33 26.14 8.55
CA SER A 154 7.70 24.84 8.56
C SER A 154 8.47 23.85 7.68
N SER A 155 8.49 22.60 8.12
CA SER A 155 9.11 21.51 7.36
C SER A 155 8.35 20.22 7.55
N LEU A 156 8.30 19.41 6.51
CA LEU A 156 7.63 18.12 6.51
C LEU A 156 8.59 17.08 5.97
N ILE A 157 8.66 15.94 6.64
CA ILE A 157 9.32 14.73 6.14
C ILE A 157 8.25 13.67 5.99
N VAL A 158 8.17 13.05 4.82
CA VAL A 158 7.37 11.86 4.55
C VAL A 158 8.31 10.71 4.26
N SER A 159 8.06 9.53 4.82
CA SER A 159 8.92 8.35 4.65
C SER A 159 8.15 7.04 4.76
N ASP A 160 8.81 5.94 4.38
CA ASP A 160 8.27 4.57 4.49
C ASP A 160 6.90 4.40 3.81
N VAL A 161 6.73 5.07 2.66
CA VAL A 161 5.51 5.01 1.85
C VAL A 161 5.40 3.61 1.24
N ARG A 162 4.29 2.92 1.48
CA ARG A 162 4.12 1.52 1.07
C ARG A 162 2.65 1.13 0.93
N LEU A 163 2.39 0.11 0.11
CA LEU A 163 1.10 -0.56 0.05
C LEU A 163 1.05 -1.70 1.06
N GLU A 164 0.01 -1.72 1.89
CA GLU A 164 -0.38 -2.90 2.66
C GLU A 164 -1.37 -3.72 1.84
N THR A 165 -1.01 -4.98 1.58
CA THR A 165 -1.87 -5.92 0.89
C THR A 165 -2.59 -6.81 1.91
N THR A 166 -3.87 -7.09 1.69
CA THR A 166 -4.55 -8.08 2.52
C THR A 166 -3.89 -9.45 2.35
N THR A 167 -3.85 -10.21 3.43
CA THR A 167 -3.16 -11.51 3.53
C THR A 167 -3.31 -12.33 2.26
N ALA A 168 -2.19 -12.77 1.70
CA ALA A 168 -2.18 -13.80 0.67
C ALA A 168 -3.09 -14.93 1.13
N VAL A 169 -4.10 -15.27 0.32
CA VAL A 169 -4.89 -16.47 0.54
C VAL A 169 -3.88 -17.61 0.69
N PRO A 170 -3.84 -18.33 1.84
CA PRO A 170 -2.87 -19.38 2.01
C PRO A 170 -3.00 -20.34 0.84
N GLU A 171 -2.00 -20.41 -0.03
CA GLU A 171 -2.02 -21.41 -1.08
C GLU A 171 -2.21 -22.76 -0.39
N PRO A 172 -3.15 -23.60 -0.85
CA PRO A 172 -3.26 -24.93 -0.31
C PRO A 172 -1.88 -25.56 -0.44
N PRO A 173 -1.29 -26.04 0.66
CA PRO A 173 0.09 -26.46 0.65
C PRO A 173 0.32 -27.44 -0.50
N ALA A 174 1.43 -27.30 -1.24
CA ALA A 174 1.66 -28.13 -2.42
C ALA A 174 1.54 -29.64 -2.12
N TRP A 175 1.86 -30.07 -0.88
CA TRP A 175 1.66 -31.42 -0.40
C TRP A 175 0.17 -31.82 -0.28
N SER A 176 -0.73 -30.90 0.07
CA SER A 176 -2.18 -31.13 0.12
C SER A 176 -2.70 -31.47 -1.27
N LEU A 177 -2.28 -30.73 -2.30
CA LEU A 177 -2.60 -31.03 -3.69
C LEU A 177 -1.98 -32.37 -4.12
N LEU A 178 -0.74 -32.65 -3.73
CA LEU A 178 -0.04 -33.89 -4.05
C LEU A 178 -0.70 -35.13 -3.43
N LEU A 179 -1.12 -35.04 -2.16
CA LEU A 179 -1.84 -36.11 -1.46
C LEU A 179 -3.26 -36.30 -2.03
N SER A 180 -3.94 -35.22 -2.40
CA SER A 180 -5.23 -35.28 -3.09
C SER A 180 -5.10 -35.98 -4.44
N ALA A 181 -4.07 -35.65 -5.21
CA ALA A 181 -3.79 -36.30 -6.50
C ALA A 181 -3.41 -37.77 -6.32
N ALA A 182 -2.58 -38.11 -5.32
CA ALA A 182 -2.18 -39.48 -5.03
C ALA A 182 -3.37 -40.35 -4.59
N THR A 183 -4.28 -39.82 -3.77
CA THR A 183 -5.47 -40.56 -3.33
C THR A 183 -6.47 -40.78 -4.48
N LEU A 184 -6.66 -39.78 -5.35
CA LEU A 184 -7.44 -39.93 -6.59
C LEU A 184 -6.83 -40.98 -7.52
N LEU A 185 -5.51 -40.96 -7.71
CA LEU A 185 -4.81 -41.95 -8.53
C LEU A 185 -4.98 -43.37 -7.99
N LEU A 186 -4.83 -43.55 -6.67
CA LEU A 186 -5.03 -44.84 -6.01
C LEU A 186 -6.48 -45.35 -6.11
N ALA A 187 -7.46 -44.46 -5.97
CA ALA A 187 -8.87 -44.79 -6.16
C ALA A 187 -9.15 -45.20 -7.61
N TRP A 188 -8.58 -44.48 -8.58
CA TRP A 188 -8.70 -44.79 -10.00
C TRP A 188 -8.06 -46.14 -10.34
N CYS A 189 -6.84 -46.43 -9.88
CA CYS A 189 -6.18 -47.73 -10.11
C CYS A 189 -6.98 -48.91 -9.57
N ARG A 190 -7.73 -48.74 -8.46
CA ARG A 190 -8.60 -49.78 -7.89
C ARG A 190 -9.88 -50.01 -8.69
N SER A 191 -10.29 -49.05 -9.51
CA SER A 191 -11.51 -49.14 -10.32
C SER A 191 -11.34 -49.95 -11.61
N ILE A 192 -10.11 -50.29 -12.00
CA ILE A 192 -9.81 -51.03 -13.22
C ILE A 192 -10.09 -52.54 -12.99
N PRO A 193 -11.09 -53.16 -13.63
CA PRO A 193 -11.38 -54.57 -13.45
C PRO A 193 -10.22 -55.42 -14.00
N ALA A 194 -9.74 -56.37 -13.19
CA ALA A 194 -8.70 -57.29 -13.61
C ALA A 194 -9.18 -58.07 -14.85
N ARG A 195 -8.50 -57.90 -15.98
CA ARG A 195 -8.70 -58.77 -17.15
C ARG A 195 -8.37 -60.19 -16.73
N ARG A 196 -9.39 -61.02 -16.57
CA ARG A 196 -9.20 -62.47 -16.46
C ARG A 196 -8.67 -62.94 -17.81
N SER A 197 -7.40 -63.33 -17.84
CA SER A 197 -6.83 -64.08 -18.95
C SER A 197 -7.58 -65.40 -19.05
N ALA A 198 -8.25 -65.59 -20.20
CA ALA A 198 -8.93 -66.81 -20.58
C ALA A 198 -7.93 -67.92 -20.91
#